data_AF-A0A951VSN8-F1
#
_entry.id   AF-A0A951VSN8-F1
#
_cell.length_a   1.000
_cell.length_b   1.000
_cell.length_c   1.000
_cell.angle_alpha   90.00
_cell.angle_beta   90.00
_cell.angle_gamma   90.00
#
_symmetry.space_group_name_H-M   'P 1'
#
loop_
_entity.id
_entity.type
_entity.pdbx_description
1 polymer ?
#
loop_
_entity_poly.entity_id
_entity_poly.type
_entity_poly.pdbx_seq_one_letter_code
_entity_poly.pdbx_strand_id
1 'polypeptide(L)'
;MADLEPLLRLGRWQVDEQRRHLGLLLASEERLLAEQEALTRELAAEQAAAAEDALGAGLTYADYGAAVIARREALDRALAAVRGEIDQAREALADAYRQLKTYETVHAARQRRAAEEAARKEQAVLDEIGQTLHRRRQAAED
;
A
#
# COMPACT_ATOMS: atom_id res chain seq x y z
N MET A 1 2.54 2.06 31.77
CA MET A 1 1.84 1.27 30.73
C MET A 1 2.60 1.45 29.43
N ALA A 2 2.81 0.39 28.64
CA ALA A 2 3.60 0.47 27.40
C ALA A 2 2.91 1.36 26.34
N ASP A 3 3.69 2.29 25.79
CA ASP A 3 3.28 3.22 24.72
C ASP A 3 3.01 2.46 23.41
N LEU A 4 1.91 2.80 22.72
CA LEU A 4 1.54 2.22 21.43
C LEU A 4 2.08 3.02 20.24
N GLU A 5 2.63 4.22 20.47
CA GLU A 5 3.20 5.04 19.41
C GLU A 5 4.29 4.31 18.59
N PRO A 6 5.18 3.50 19.19
CA PRO A 6 6.13 2.70 18.41
C PRO A 6 5.46 1.70 17.46
N LEU A 7 4.35 1.07 17.87
CA LEU A 7 3.60 0.13 17.04
C LEU A 7 2.82 0.82 15.93
N LEU A 8 2.28 2.01 16.19
CA LEU A 8 1.66 2.85 15.17
C LEU A 8 2.68 3.28 14.11
N ARG A 9 3.89 3.67 14.54
CA ARG A 9 4.98 4.01 13.62
C ARG A 9 5.40 2.82 12.77
N LEU A 10 5.55 1.65 13.39
CA LEU A 10 5.86 0.41 12.67
C LEU A 10 4.76 0.08 11.66
N GLY A 11 3.49 0.16 12.04
CA GLY A 11 2.36 -0.11 11.14
C GLY A 11 2.30 0.84 9.94
N ARG A 12 2.55 2.14 10.16
CA ARG A 12 2.67 3.12 9.06
C ARG A 12 3.80 2.76 8.12
N TRP A 13 4.97 2.44 8.65
CA TRP A 13 6.12 2.02 7.85
C TRP A 13 5.84 0.75 7.04
N GLN A 14 5.14 -0.24 7.64
CA GLN A 14 4.74 -1.46 6.95
C GLN A 14 3.79 -1.16 5.78
N VAL A 15 2.78 -0.31 5.97
CA VAL A 15 1.89 0.13 4.88
C VAL A 15 2.68 0.81 3.77
N ASP A 16 3.60 1.70 4.11
CA ASP A 16 4.42 2.39 3.11
C ASP A 16 5.35 1.44 2.36
N GLU A 17 5.89 0.41 3.02
CA GLU A 17 6.68 -0.64 2.38
C GLU A 17 5.85 -1.46 1.40
N GLN A 18 4.64 -1.89 1.78
CA GLN A 18 3.74 -2.62 0.88
C GLN A 18 3.32 -1.78 -0.33
N ARG A 19 3.08 -0.47 -0.13
CA ARG A 19 2.82 0.48 -1.22
C ARG A 19 3.99 0.60 -2.18
N ARG A 20 5.22 0.72 -1.66
CA ARG A 20 6.43 0.76 -2.48
C ARG A 20 6.58 -0.51 -3.30
N HIS A 21 6.41 -1.67 -2.65
CA HIS A 21 6.48 -2.96 -3.33
C HIS A 21 5.44 -3.08 -4.46
N LEU A 22 4.17 -2.77 -4.18
CA LEU A 22 3.11 -2.74 -5.19
C LEU A 22 3.45 -1.77 -6.35
N GLY A 23 3.99 -0.60 -6.04
CA GLY A 23 4.42 0.37 -7.05
C GLY A 23 5.52 -0.18 -7.98
N LEU A 24 6.47 -0.93 -7.44
CA LEU A 24 7.52 -1.57 -8.25
C LEU A 24 6.95 -2.63 -9.20
N LEU A 25 5.98 -3.42 -8.73
CA LEU A 25 5.31 -4.43 -9.55
C LEU A 25 4.47 -3.79 -10.67
N LEU A 26 3.70 -2.74 -10.37
CA LEU A 26 2.94 -2.00 -11.37
C LEU A 26 3.84 -1.36 -12.43
N ALA A 27 4.97 -0.78 -12.02
CA ALA A 27 5.96 -0.26 -12.96
C ALA A 27 6.58 -1.38 -13.83
N SER A 28 6.72 -2.59 -13.28
CA SER A 28 7.17 -3.75 -14.06
C SER A 28 6.13 -4.21 -15.08
N GLU A 29 4.85 -4.23 -14.70
CA GLU A 29 3.75 -4.53 -15.63
C GLU A 29 3.72 -3.51 -16.78
N GLU A 30 3.83 -2.22 -16.48
CA GLU A 30 3.84 -1.15 -17.48
C GLU A 30 5.00 -1.31 -18.48
N ARG A 31 6.21 -1.65 -17.99
CA ARG A 31 7.34 -1.94 -18.88
C ARG A 31 7.08 -3.13 -19.81
N LEU A 32 6.52 -4.23 -19.29
CA LEU A 32 6.21 -5.42 -20.08
C LEU A 32 5.16 -5.12 -21.16
N LEU A 33 4.15 -4.31 -20.83
CA LEU A 33 3.14 -3.85 -21.80
C LEU A 33 3.76 -2.97 -22.90
N ALA A 34 4.65 -2.05 -22.52
CA ALA A 34 5.37 -1.21 -23.49
C ALA A 34 6.26 -2.05 -24.42
N GLU A 35 6.92 -3.09 -23.90
CA GLU A 35 7.69 -4.04 -24.71
C GLU A 35 6.81 -4.83 -25.68
N GLN A 36 5.61 -5.26 -25.25
CA GLN A 36 4.65 -5.95 -26.11
C GLN A 36 4.15 -5.04 -27.24
N GLU A 37 3.88 -3.76 -26.95
CA GLU A 37 3.48 -2.79 -27.96
C GLU A 37 4.61 -2.49 -28.94
N ALA A 38 5.86 -2.36 -28.46
CA ALA A 38 7.03 -2.20 -29.30
C ALA A 38 7.22 -3.40 -30.24
N LEU A 39 7.10 -4.63 -29.74
CA LEU A 39 7.19 -5.85 -30.53
C LEU A 39 6.10 -5.91 -31.61
N THR A 40 4.89 -5.45 -31.29
CA THR A 40 3.78 -5.40 -32.25
C THR A 40 4.05 -4.41 -33.39
N ARG A 41 4.62 -3.24 -33.07
CA ARG A 41 5.01 -2.24 -34.08
C ARG A 41 6.17 -2.74 -34.96
N GLU A 42 7.17 -3.38 -34.35
CA GLU A 42 8.31 -3.98 -35.06
C GLU A 42 7.84 -5.07 -36.04
N LEU A 43 6.95 -5.96 -35.60
CA LEU A 43 6.37 -6.99 -36.46
C LEU A 43 5.62 -6.41 -37.66
N ALA A 44 4.83 -5.35 -37.45
CA ALA A 44 4.10 -4.69 -38.53
C ALA A 44 5.03 -4.04 -39.57
N ALA A 45 6.14 -3.44 -39.11
CA ALA A 45 7.15 -2.86 -39.98
C ALA A 45 7.87 -3.95 -40.80
N GLU A 46 8.25 -5.06 -40.16
CA GLU A 46 8.92 -6.17 -40.83
C GLU A 46 7.99 -6.85 -41.86
N GLN A 47 6.70 -6.99 -41.55
CA GLN A 47 5.69 -7.48 -42.49
C GLN A 47 5.57 -6.63 -43.75
N ALA A 48 5.58 -5.31 -43.60
CA ALA A 48 5.53 -4.39 -44.72
C ALA A 48 6.80 -4.51 -45.59
N ALA A 49 7.98 -4.55 -44.98
CA ALA A 49 9.25 -4.70 -45.69
C ALA A 49 9.34 -6.04 -46.45
N ALA A 50 8.92 -7.14 -45.82
CA ALA A 50 8.88 -8.46 -46.46
C ALA A 50 7.90 -8.53 -47.63
N ALA A 51 6.79 -7.77 -47.58
CA ALA A 51 5.84 -7.67 -48.67
C ALA A 51 6.37 -6.84 -49.86
N GLU A 52 7.23 -5.83 -49.60
CA GLU A 52 7.86 -5.01 -50.64
C GLU A 52 9.02 -5.73 -51.35
N ASP A 53 9.78 -6.58 -50.66
CA ASP A 53 10.88 -7.39 -51.22
C ASP A 53 10.72 -8.89 -50.91
N ALA A 54 9.86 -9.55 -51.70
CA ALA A 54 9.54 -10.96 -51.51
C ALA A 54 10.69 -11.94 -51.81
N LEU A 55 11.68 -11.54 -52.65
CA LEU A 55 12.81 -12.40 -53.03
C LEU A 55 14.02 -12.24 -52.09
N GLY A 56 14.16 -11.09 -51.42
CA GLY A 56 15.15 -10.87 -50.36
C GLY A 56 14.56 -11.03 -48.97
N ALA A 57 13.95 -9.96 -48.44
CA ALA A 57 13.41 -9.88 -47.08
C ALA A 57 12.32 -10.95 -46.78
N GLY A 58 11.54 -11.36 -47.78
CA GLY A 58 10.52 -12.41 -47.63
C GLY A 58 11.06 -13.78 -47.20
N LEU A 59 12.30 -14.14 -47.59
CA LEU A 59 12.91 -15.42 -47.21
C LEU A 59 13.37 -15.45 -45.74
N THR A 60 13.84 -14.32 -45.22
CA THR A 60 14.28 -14.19 -43.82
C THR A 60 13.13 -13.97 -42.84
N TYR A 61 11.98 -13.52 -43.34
CA TYR A 61 10.80 -13.23 -42.53
C TYR A 61 10.21 -14.46 -41.80
N ALA A 62 10.33 -15.66 -42.38
CA ALA A 62 9.78 -16.88 -41.76
C ALA A 62 10.49 -17.23 -40.43
N ASP A 63 11.81 -17.14 -40.38
CA ASP A 63 12.61 -17.38 -39.17
C ASP A 63 12.36 -16.27 -38.12
N TYR A 64 12.22 -15.02 -38.58
CA TYR A 64 11.85 -13.89 -37.73
C TYR A 64 10.47 -14.08 -37.09
N GLY A 65 9.48 -14.56 -37.84
CA GLY A 65 8.13 -14.82 -37.34
C GLY A 65 8.11 -15.83 -36.18
N ALA A 66 8.89 -16.91 -36.27
CA ALA A 66 8.99 -17.89 -35.19
C ALA A 66 9.62 -17.28 -33.92
N ALA A 67 10.65 -16.45 -34.07
CA ALA A 67 11.28 -15.75 -32.94
C ALA A 67 10.33 -14.76 -32.26
N VAL A 68 9.53 -14.02 -33.04
CA VAL A 68 8.53 -13.08 -32.52
C VAL A 68 7.42 -13.79 -31.74
N ILE A 69 6.94 -14.94 -32.23
CA ILE A 69 5.95 -15.76 -31.50
C ILE A 69 6.50 -16.19 -30.15
N ALA A 70 7.71 -16.76 -30.12
CA ALA A 70 8.34 -17.20 -28.88
C ALA A 70 8.53 -16.03 -27.88
N ARG A 71 8.94 -14.87 -28.37
CA ARG A 71 9.10 -13.66 -27.56
C ARG A 71 7.78 -13.15 -27.00
N ARG A 72 6.71 -13.14 -27.82
CA ARG A 72 5.37 -12.75 -27.39
C ARG A 72 4.85 -13.67 -26.29
N GLU A 73 4.97 -14.99 -26.46
CA GLU A 73 4.56 -15.94 -25.44
C GLU A 73 5.36 -15.76 -24.13
N ALA A 74 6.64 -15.43 -24.21
CA ALA A 74 7.45 -15.13 -23.04
C ALA A 74 6.98 -13.87 -22.30
N LEU A 75 6.66 -12.79 -23.04
CA LEU A 75 6.08 -11.57 -22.48
C LEU A 75 4.71 -11.84 -21.85
N ASP A 76 3.85 -12.62 -22.50
CA ASP A 76 2.52 -12.96 -21.97
C ASP A 76 2.63 -13.75 -20.65
N ARG A 77 3.56 -14.71 -20.57
CA ARG A 77 3.84 -15.44 -19.32
C ARG A 77 4.38 -14.52 -18.22
N ALA A 78 5.31 -13.62 -18.56
CA ALA A 78 5.86 -12.67 -17.60
C ALA A 78 4.78 -11.71 -17.07
N LEU A 79 3.90 -11.23 -17.95
CA LEU A 79 2.78 -10.36 -17.60
C LEU A 79 1.79 -11.07 -16.67
N ALA A 80 1.45 -12.33 -16.98
CA ALA A 80 0.57 -13.13 -16.13
C ALA A 80 1.18 -13.35 -14.73
N ALA A 81 2.48 -13.61 -14.64
CA ALA A 81 3.19 -13.77 -13.38
C ALA A 81 3.16 -12.47 -12.55
N VAL A 82 3.56 -11.34 -13.14
CA VAL A 82 3.57 -10.03 -12.45
C VAL A 82 2.16 -9.63 -12.01
N ARG A 83 1.13 -9.90 -12.80
CA ARG A 83 -0.28 -9.66 -12.39
C ARG A 83 -0.69 -10.47 -11.18
N GLY A 84 -0.30 -11.74 -11.13
CA GLY A 84 -0.51 -12.58 -9.95
C GLY A 84 0.19 -12.00 -8.71
N GLU A 85 1.43 -11.53 -8.86
CA GLU A 85 2.17 -10.85 -7.78
C GLU A 85 1.51 -9.53 -7.36
N ILE A 86 0.98 -8.73 -8.31
CA ILE A 86 0.24 -7.50 -8.04
C ILE A 86 -0.99 -7.79 -7.17
N ASP A 87 -1.75 -8.83 -7.49
CA ASP A 87 -2.94 -9.17 -6.72
C ASP A 87 -2.58 -9.63 -5.30
N GLN A 88 -1.51 -10.40 -5.15
CA GLN A 88 -0.98 -10.76 -3.82
C GLN A 88 -0.49 -9.53 -3.04
N ALA A 89 0.23 -8.61 -3.69
CA ALA A 89 0.71 -7.38 -3.08
C ALA A 89 -0.42 -6.44 -2.67
N ARG A 90 -1.53 -6.40 -3.43
CA ARG A 90 -2.75 -5.66 -3.08
C ARG A 90 -3.39 -6.23 -1.80
N GLU A 91 -3.47 -7.55 -1.69
CA GLU A 91 -4.00 -8.18 -0.47
C GLU A 91 -3.10 -7.91 0.73
N ALA A 92 -1.78 -8.06 0.57
CA ALA A 92 -0.81 -7.76 1.62
C ALA A 92 -0.87 -6.29 2.09
N LEU A 93 -1.07 -5.35 1.15
CA LEU A 93 -1.30 -3.94 1.47
C LEU A 93 -2.61 -3.75 2.24
N ALA A 94 -3.69 -4.42 1.83
CA ALA A 94 -4.96 -4.36 2.54
C ALA A 94 -4.86 -4.90 3.98
N ASP A 95 -4.13 -5.99 4.18
CA ASP A 95 -3.82 -6.54 5.50
C ASP A 95 -3.03 -5.56 6.37
N ALA A 96 -1.96 -4.96 5.83
CA ALA A 96 -1.18 -3.96 6.55
C ALA A 96 -2.04 -2.78 7.01
N TYR A 97 -2.99 -2.33 6.17
CA TYR A 97 -3.96 -1.31 6.55
C TYR A 97 -4.90 -1.73 7.67
N ARG A 98 -5.45 -2.95 7.61
CA ARG A 98 -6.33 -3.49 8.66
C ARG A 98 -5.60 -3.55 10.00
N GLN A 99 -4.33 -3.98 9.98
CA GLN A 99 -3.49 -4.04 11.17
C GLN A 99 -3.19 -2.65 11.74
N LEU A 100 -2.78 -1.70 10.90
CA LEU A 100 -2.57 -0.31 11.31
C LEU A 100 -3.86 0.27 11.94
N LYS A 101 -5.02 0.01 11.33
CA LYS A 101 -6.30 0.53 11.84
C LYS A 101 -6.66 -0.05 13.20
N THR A 102 -6.29 -1.30 13.45
CA THR A 102 -6.46 -1.94 14.75
C THR A 102 -5.62 -1.22 15.80
N TYR A 103 -4.35 -0.95 15.51
CA TYR A 103 -3.48 -0.19 16.42
C TYR A 103 -4.01 1.21 16.71
N GLU A 104 -4.50 1.93 15.70
CA GLU A 104 -5.10 3.26 15.87
C GLU A 104 -6.31 3.21 16.80
N THR A 105 -7.21 2.23 16.59
CA THR A 105 -8.41 2.07 17.40
C THR A 105 -8.07 1.79 18.86
N VAL A 106 -7.13 0.88 19.11
CA VAL A 106 -6.69 0.53 20.47
C VAL A 106 -6.02 1.75 21.13
N HIS A 107 -5.17 2.47 20.40
CA HIS A 107 -4.51 3.67 20.92
C HIS A 107 -5.51 4.76 21.31
N ALA A 108 -6.46 5.07 20.42
CA ALA A 108 -7.52 6.05 20.69
C ALA A 108 -8.37 5.66 21.91
N ALA A 109 -8.71 4.37 22.04
CA ALA A 109 -9.45 3.87 23.20
C ALA A 109 -8.65 4.03 24.51
N ARG A 110 -7.33 3.82 24.49
CA ARG A 110 -6.47 4.05 25.66
C ARG A 110 -6.37 5.52 26.02
N GLN A 111 -6.19 6.40 25.03
CA GLN A 111 -6.13 7.84 25.26
C GLN A 111 -7.42 8.37 25.88
N ARG A 112 -8.59 7.93 25.39
CA ARG A 112 -9.88 8.28 25.98
C ARG A 112 -9.99 7.84 27.44
N ARG A 113 -9.65 6.58 27.75
CA ARG A 113 -9.69 6.08 29.14
C ARG A 113 -8.75 6.85 30.07
N ALA A 114 -7.55 7.17 29.60
CA ALA A 114 -6.59 7.96 30.38
C ALA A 114 -7.10 9.39 30.63
N ALA A 115 -7.71 10.02 29.62
CA ALA A 115 -8.32 11.35 29.76
C ALA A 115 -9.51 11.34 30.73
N GLU A 116 -10.39 10.33 30.64
CA GLU A 116 -11.52 10.15 31.56
C GLU A 116 -11.04 9.92 33.00
N GLU A 117 -9.99 9.11 33.21
CA GLU A 117 -9.42 8.89 34.53
C GLU A 117 -8.78 10.16 35.10
N ALA A 118 -8.06 10.91 34.27
CA ALA A 118 -7.47 12.20 34.67
C ALA A 118 -8.56 13.21 35.07
N ALA A 119 -9.61 13.35 34.25
CA ALA A 119 -10.74 14.23 34.52
C ALA A 119 -11.49 13.83 35.81
N ARG A 120 -11.67 12.52 36.06
CA ARG A 120 -12.27 12.03 37.31
C ARG A 120 -11.41 12.38 38.54
N LYS A 121 -10.09 12.23 38.45
CA LYS A 121 -9.16 12.59 39.53
C LYS A 121 -9.17 14.09 39.78
N GLU A 122 -9.15 14.90 38.73
CA GLU A 122 -9.24 16.36 38.82
C GLU A 122 -10.55 16.81 39.46
N GLN A 123 -11.68 16.25 39.03
CA GLN A 123 -12.99 16.55 39.63
C GLN A 123 -13.03 16.20 41.11
N ALA A 124 -12.52 15.03 41.52
CA ALA A 124 -12.49 14.62 42.91
C ALA A 124 -11.67 15.59 43.79
N VAL A 125 -10.55 16.10 43.28
CA VAL A 125 -9.73 17.12 43.96
C VAL A 125 -10.47 18.45 44.08
N LEU A 126 -11.13 18.91 43.01
CA LEU A 126 -11.92 20.14 43.03
C LEU A 126 -13.09 20.06 44.00
N ASP A 127 -13.78 18.91 44.06
CA ASP A 127 -14.87 18.66 44.99
C ASP A 127 -14.39 18.69 46.44
N GLU A 128 -13.24 18.09 46.75
CA GLU A 128 -12.63 18.12 48.09
C GLU A 128 -12.26 19.55 48.53
N ILE A 129 -11.69 20.34 47.62
CA ILE A 129 -11.38 21.75 47.86
C ILE A 129 -12.67 22.53 48.13
N GLY A 130 -13.70 22.34 47.30
CA GLY A 130 -15.00 22.99 47.44
C GLY A 130 -15.67 22.69 48.79
N GLN A 131 -15.69 21.42 49.21
CA GLN A 131 -16.22 21.00 50.51
C GLN A 131 -15.42 21.61 51.68
N THR A 132 -14.10 21.68 51.55
CA THR A 132 -13.24 22.26 52.60
C THR A 132 -13.45 23.76 52.74
N LEU A 133 -13.57 24.49 51.63
CA LEU A 133 -13.89 25.92 51.64
C LEU A 133 -15.28 26.20 52.22
N HIS A 134 -16.28 25.38 51.86
CA HIS A 134 -17.64 25.50 52.40
C HIS A 134 -17.66 25.30 53.92
N ARG A 135 -17.03 24.22 54.43
CA ARG A 135 -16.92 23.96 55.87
C ARG A 135 -16.24 25.10 56.62
N ARG A 136 -15.17 25.68 56.07
CA ARG A 136 -14.47 26.83 56.68
C ARG A 136 -15.35 28.08 56.76
N ARG A 137 -16.21 28.32 55.77
CA ARG A 137 -17.14 29.46 55.79
C ARG A 137 -18.20 29.28 56.87
N GLN A 138 -18.80 28.09 56.97
CA GLN A 138 -19.80 27.79 58.00
C GLN A 138 -19.24 27.98 59.41
N ALA A 139 -18.03 27.46 59.67
CA ALA A 139 -17.37 27.61 60.98
C ALA A 139 -16.94 29.06 61.32
N ALA A 140 -17.01 29.99 60.38
CA ALA A 140 -16.72 31.41 60.62
C ALA A 140 -18.00 32.25 60.78
N GLU A 141 -19.17 31.69 60.44
CA GLU A 141 -20.48 32.31 60.61
C GLU A 141 -21.15 31.90 61.94
N ASP A 142 -20.73 30.79 62.55
CA ASP A 142 -21.04 30.35 63.92
C ASP A 142 -20.12 31.00 64.98
#